data_AF-A0A151EGT7-F1
#
_entry.id   AF-A0A151EGT7-F1
#
_cell.length_a   1.000
_cell.length_b   1.000
_cell.length_c   1.000
_cell.angle_alpha   90.00
_cell.angle_beta   90.00
_cell.angle_gamma   90.00
#
_symmetry.space_group_name_H-M   'P 1'
#
loop_
_entity.id
_entity.type
_entity.pdbx_description
1 polymer ?
#
loop_
_entity_poly.entity_id
_entity_poly.type
_entity_poly.pdbx_seq_one_letter_code
_entity_poly.pdbx_strand_id
1 'polypeptide(L)'
;MLGVRMSAKKKEEESEPSSETEELEEFISQYIDAYRGYLGEKDMDERHLPQFYKGFPFVAEIYRLPNEAVCVLFRKSNRSKLLVIDGDYSEVKEKLDERALDFMQVFPPYTSFNGEEAARLAHLDAERDLKISRRLEILSATETHMEEIHDDMQGMLDLNPWLDEQAKTQKDKLDRAKELIIELYKEMDLGDEERFADYARSFMDIMAFERAEVEAVAGEVEVEMESVLQEIEERTAKIEESFESHGKALNANMSQLEQTVKELELKMESLDGVAGVPSDLEKTIEEIEKKLEDLRKSSETFELEKDIKEIKLKVDALEDEAISDELEIALTKVRNSLKDTKAEMTTLNKELTSLKKDLTVSKEIKETVFRDSKRMHNINDRVSDLEKEIKSLVKGSDKEHKEQIKALEGKMNVLKTDIRDQVKNAVEKEVARSVANIKIEPPPPPADFPAGATVKKTTKKKTTKKKTKKS
;
A
#
# COMPACT_ATOMS: atom_id res chain seq x y z
N MET A 1 -24.85 -39.35 46.22
CA MET A 1 -24.18 -38.83 45.01
C MET A 1 -25.20 -38.10 44.17
N LEU A 2 -25.29 -36.78 44.31
CA LEU A 2 -26.11 -35.88 43.48
C LEU A 2 -25.16 -34.77 43.04
N GLY A 3 -24.75 -34.81 41.77
CA GLY A 3 -23.80 -33.86 41.20
C GLY A 3 -24.52 -32.60 40.72
N VAL A 4 -24.29 -31.50 41.43
CA VAL A 4 -24.70 -30.15 41.03
C VAL A 4 -23.72 -29.67 39.95
N ARG A 5 -24.19 -29.56 38.69
CA ARG A 5 -23.47 -28.87 37.62
C ARG A 5 -23.74 -27.36 37.74
N MET A 6 -22.73 -26.62 38.18
CA MET A 6 -22.70 -25.16 38.09
C MET A 6 -22.31 -24.76 36.65
N SER A 7 -23.27 -24.27 35.88
CA SER A 7 -22.98 -23.54 34.63
C SER A 7 -22.70 -22.08 34.99
N ALA A 8 -21.43 -21.70 34.90
CA ALA A 8 -21.01 -20.31 34.92
C ALA A 8 -21.49 -19.64 33.62
N LYS A 9 -22.57 -18.86 33.71
CA LYS A 9 -22.98 -17.90 32.69
C LYS A 9 -21.93 -16.78 32.69
N LYS A 10 -21.04 -16.79 31.68
CA LYS A 10 -20.17 -15.67 31.36
C LYS A 10 -21.09 -14.52 30.95
N LYS A 11 -21.08 -13.46 31.74
CA LYS A 11 -21.86 -12.24 31.53
C LYS A 11 -21.14 -11.49 30.40
N GLU A 12 -21.74 -11.46 29.22
CA GLU A 12 -21.35 -10.53 28.16
C GLU A 12 -21.62 -9.12 28.71
N GLU A 13 -20.55 -8.32 28.78
CA GLU A 13 -20.65 -6.89 29.01
C GLU A 13 -21.21 -6.28 27.72
N GLU A 14 -22.52 -6.00 27.71
CA GLU A 14 -23.14 -5.09 26.75
C GLU A 14 -22.56 -3.68 27.01
N SER A 15 -21.55 -3.31 26.24
CA SER A 15 -21.16 -1.92 26.05
C SER A 15 -22.30 -1.19 25.33
N GLU A 16 -22.69 -0.03 25.82
CA GLU A 16 -23.66 0.84 25.14
C GLU A 16 -23.21 1.07 23.68
N PRO A 17 -24.09 0.88 22.67
CA PRO A 17 -23.73 1.11 21.28
C PRO A 17 -23.39 2.59 21.12
N SER A 18 -22.17 2.88 20.67
CA SER A 18 -21.82 4.22 20.21
C SER A 18 -22.67 4.53 18.98
N SER A 19 -23.15 5.78 18.84
CA SER A 19 -24.04 6.19 17.74
C SER A 19 -23.50 5.83 16.35
N GLU A 20 -22.18 5.76 16.20
CA GLU A 20 -21.48 5.42 14.97
C GLU A 20 -21.68 3.93 14.55
N THR A 21 -21.87 3.02 15.52
CA THR A 21 -22.13 1.60 15.21
C THR A 21 -23.53 1.40 14.63
N GLU A 22 -24.52 2.10 15.16
CA GLU A 22 -25.90 2.07 14.64
C GLU A 22 -26.00 2.65 13.23
N GLU A 23 -25.24 3.73 12.95
CA GLU A 23 -25.16 4.34 11.61
C GLU A 23 -24.63 3.36 10.56
N LEU A 24 -23.59 2.57 10.89
CA LEU A 24 -23.03 1.57 10.00
C LEU A 24 -23.98 0.39 9.77
N GLU A 25 -24.67 -0.07 10.82
CA GLU A 25 -25.69 -1.12 10.67
C GLU A 25 -26.83 -0.65 9.78
N GLU A 26 -27.32 0.57 9.99
CA GLU A 26 -28.36 1.16 9.17
C GLU A 26 -27.90 1.32 7.71
N PHE A 27 -26.69 1.83 7.49
CA PHE A 27 -26.10 1.97 6.15
C PHE A 27 -26.05 0.62 5.40
N ILE A 28 -25.53 -0.43 6.04
CA ILE A 28 -25.42 -1.76 5.42
C ILE A 28 -26.80 -2.40 5.22
N SER A 29 -27.73 -2.23 6.16
CA SER A 29 -29.10 -2.70 5.98
C SER A 29 -29.75 -2.04 4.76
N GLN A 30 -29.64 -0.72 4.64
CA GLN A 30 -30.19 0.04 3.53
C GLN A 30 -29.51 -0.31 2.19
N TYR A 31 -28.20 -0.55 2.19
CA TYR A 31 -27.46 -1.02 1.01
C TYR A 31 -28.01 -2.37 0.52
N ILE A 32 -28.18 -3.35 1.42
CA ILE A 32 -28.69 -4.69 1.06
C ILE A 32 -30.13 -4.57 0.52
N ASP A 33 -30.98 -3.80 1.20
CA ASP A 33 -32.38 -3.63 0.81
C ASP A 33 -32.51 -2.90 -0.53
N ALA A 34 -31.72 -1.83 -0.74
CA ALA A 34 -31.68 -1.10 -2.00
C ALA A 34 -31.20 -2.00 -3.15
N TYR A 35 -30.10 -2.75 -2.95
CA TYR A 35 -29.55 -3.65 -3.97
C TYR A 35 -30.60 -4.67 -4.42
N ARG A 36 -31.31 -5.28 -3.46
CA ARG A 36 -32.37 -6.25 -3.75
C ARG A 36 -33.62 -5.61 -4.34
N GLY A 37 -33.95 -4.39 -3.94
CA GLY A 37 -35.05 -3.62 -4.51
C GLY A 37 -34.83 -3.30 -5.99
N TYR A 38 -33.57 -3.07 -6.40
CA TYR A 38 -33.21 -2.84 -7.80
C TYR A 38 -33.19 -4.12 -8.63
N LEU A 39 -32.80 -5.26 -8.06
CA LEU A 39 -32.89 -6.56 -8.72
C LEU A 39 -34.31 -7.12 -8.58
N GLY A 40 -35.25 -6.55 -9.34
CA GLY A 40 -36.63 -7.05 -9.40
C GLY A 40 -36.72 -8.45 -9.99
N GLU A 41 -37.63 -9.28 -9.46
CA GLU A 41 -37.92 -10.65 -9.94
C GLU A 41 -38.27 -10.74 -11.44
N LYS A 42 -38.62 -9.62 -12.08
CA LYS A 42 -39.03 -9.57 -13.50
C LYS A 42 -37.89 -9.31 -14.47
N ASP A 43 -36.73 -8.85 -13.99
CA ASP A 43 -35.67 -8.36 -14.86
C ASP A 43 -34.57 -9.38 -15.15
N MET A 44 -34.62 -10.57 -14.53
CA MET A 44 -33.58 -11.60 -14.67
C MET A 44 -34.11 -13.02 -14.67
N ASP A 45 -33.45 -13.87 -15.46
CA ASP A 45 -33.60 -15.33 -15.42
C ASP A 45 -33.10 -15.90 -14.09
N GLU A 46 -33.89 -16.77 -13.45
CA GLU A 46 -33.58 -17.43 -12.17
C GLU A 46 -32.20 -18.12 -12.19
N ARG A 47 -31.80 -18.63 -13.36
CA ARG A 47 -30.50 -19.29 -13.55
C ARG A 47 -29.34 -18.32 -13.40
N HIS A 48 -29.50 -17.08 -13.87
CA HIS A 48 -28.44 -16.10 -13.99
C HIS A 48 -28.47 -15.01 -12.91
N LEU A 49 -29.23 -15.20 -11.82
CA LEU A 49 -29.22 -14.25 -10.71
C LEU A 49 -27.80 -14.11 -10.11
N PRO A 50 -27.37 -12.88 -9.77
CA PRO A 50 -26.11 -12.62 -9.10
C PRO A 50 -25.97 -13.46 -7.83
N GLN A 51 -24.76 -13.93 -7.58
CA GLN A 51 -24.51 -14.81 -6.44
C GLN A 51 -24.80 -14.12 -5.10
N PHE A 52 -24.52 -12.82 -5.00
CA PHE A 52 -24.87 -12.00 -3.83
C PHE A 52 -26.40 -11.91 -3.64
N TYR A 53 -27.20 -11.89 -4.70
CA TYR A 53 -28.66 -11.95 -4.56
C TYR A 53 -29.13 -13.34 -4.08
N LYS A 54 -28.58 -14.41 -4.69
CA LYS A 54 -28.90 -15.81 -4.35
C LYS A 54 -28.54 -16.20 -2.91
N GLY A 55 -27.53 -15.55 -2.33
CA GLY A 55 -27.04 -15.87 -0.99
C GLY A 55 -27.90 -15.36 0.17
N PHE A 56 -28.86 -14.46 -0.08
CA PHE A 56 -29.68 -13.88 0.96
C PHE A 56 -30.59 -14.95 1.61
N PRO A 57 -30.76 -14.98 2.96
CA PRO A 57 -30.28 -14.00 3.94
C PRO A 57 -28.83 -14.16 4.42
N PHE A 58 -28.25 -13.08 4.94
CA PHE A 58 -26.83 -13.01 5.32
C PHE A 58 -26.60 -12.70 6.80
N VAL A 59 -25.57 -13.31 7.37
CA VAL A 59 -24.88 -12.72 8.53
C VAL A 59 -23.76 -11.85 7.96
N ALA A 60 -23.83 -10.53 8.21
CA ALA A 60 -22.81 -9.59 7.78
C ALA A 60 -21.97 -9.16 8.98
N GLU A 61 -20.67 -9.40 8.89
CA GLU A 61 -19.67 -8.92 9.85
C GLU A 61 -19.04 -7.66 9.27
N ILE A 62 -19.28 -6.52 9.91
CA ILE A 62 -18.89 -5.18 9.46
C ILE A 62 -17.64 -4.80 10.26
N TYR A 63 -16.50 -4.77 9.57
CA TYR A 63 -15.21 -4.38 10.12
C TYR A 63 -14.93 -2.93 9.81
N ARG A 64 -14.76 -2.10 10.84
CA ARG A 64 -14.21 -0.75 10.68
C ARG A 64 -12.70 -0.82 10.82
N LEU A 65 -12.01 -0.48 9.73
CA LEU A 65 -10.55 -0.55 9.65
C LEU A 65 -9.91 0.75 10.18
N PRO A 66 -8.62 0.71 10.58
CA PRO A 66 -7.89 1.89 11.08
C PRO A 66 -7.88 3.11 10.14
N ASN A 67 -7.97 2.89 8.83
CA ASN A 67 -8.05 3.97 7.84
C ASN A 67 -9.49 4.45 7.57
N GLU A 68 -10.43 4.19 8.47
CA GLU A 68 -11.87 4.49 8.32
C GLU A 68 -12.58 3.76 7.16
N ALA A 69 -11.89 2.88 6.42
CA ALA A 69 -12.56 2.01 5.46
C ALA A 69 -13.42 0.98 6.19
N VAL A 70 -14.52 0.58 5.55
CA VAL A 70 -15.43 -0.44 6.09
C VAL A 70 -15.38 -1.66 5.19
N CYS A 71 -15.01 -2.80 5.78
CA CYS A 71 -15.02 -4.09 5.11
C CYS A 71 -16.17 -4.92 5.65
N VAL A 72 -17.04 -5.42 4.77
CA VAL A 72 -18.19 -6.22 5.16
C VAL A 72 -18.02 -7.63 4.62
N LEU A 73 -17.99 -8.58 5.55
CA LEU A 73 -17.90 -10.01 5.25
C LEU A 73 -19.30 -10.61 5.36
N PHE A 74 -19.83 -11.11 4.26
CA PHE A 74 -21.14 -11.75 4.21
C PHE A 74 -20.99 -13.26 4.26
N ARG A 75 -21.79 -13.87 5.13
CA ARG A 75 -21.93 -15.32 5.24
C ARG A 75 -23.39 -15.71 5.05
N LYS A 76 -23.65 -16.68 4.18
CA LYS A 76 -24.99 -17.21 3.95
C LYS A 76 -25.54 -17.82 5.23
N SER A 77 -26.77 -17.48 5.55
CA SER A 77 -27.43 -17.90 6.78
C SER A 77 -28.94 -18.02 6.58
N ASN A 78 -29.62 -18.69 7.51
CA ASN A 78 -31.08 -18.73 7.51
C ASN A 78 -31.71 -17.48 8.12
N ARG A 79 -30.90 -16.56 8.66
CA ARG A 79 -31.34 -15.33 9.33
C ARG A 79 -30.42 -14.18 8.98
N SER A 80 -31.01 -13.01 8.77
CA SER A 80 -30.28 -11.75 8.62
C SER A 80 -29.77 -11.31 9.99
N LYS A 81 -28.46 -11.09 10.11
CA LYS A 81 -27.83 -10.51 11.31
C LYS A 81 -26.69 -9.59 10.88
N LEU A 82 -26.67 -8.37 11.41
CA LEU A 82 -25.54 -7.47 11.27
C LEU A 82 -24.72 -7.51 12.56
N LEU A 83 -23.40 -7.46 12.44
CA LEU A 83 -22.45 -7.49 13.53
C LEU A 83 -21.36 -6.47 13.23
N VAL A 84 -21.35 -5.35 13.93
CA VAL A 84 -20.23 -4.40 13.86
C VAL A 84 -19.11 -4.89 14.78
N ILE A 85 -17.91 -5.00 14.23
CA ILE A 85 -16.72 -5.47 14.90
C ILE A 85 -15.63 -4.43 14.68
N ASP A 86 -15.09 -3.89 15.77
CA ASP A 86 -13.84 -3.15 15.72
C ASP A 86 -12.70 -4.16 15.58
N GLY A 87 -12.12 -4.26 14.39
CA GLY A 87 -11.11 -5.26 14.07
C GLY A 87 -10.04 -4.74 13.13
N ASP A 88 -8.82 -5.24 13.29
CA ASP A 88 -7.66 -4.83 12.51
C ASP A 88 -7.59 -5.56 11.16
N TYR A 89 -6.76 -5.04 10.24
CA TYR A 89 -6.51 -5.68 8.95
C TYR A 89 -6.07 -7.15 9.06
N SER A 90 -5.37 -7.51 10.13
CA SER A 90 -4.91 -8.89 10.37
C SER A 90 -6.09 -9.86 10.49
N GLU A 91 -7.16 -9.48 11.17
CA GLU A 91 -8.33 -10.34 11.39
C GLU A 91 -9.12 -10.54 10.10
N VAL A 92 -9.33 -9.46 9.34
CA VAL A 92 -10.01 -9.51 8.05
C VAL A 92 -9.21 -10.36 7.07
N LYS A 93 -7.88 -10.21 7.07
CA LYS A 93 -6.98 -11.01 6.24
C LYS A 93 -7.01 -12.49 6.61
N GLU A 94 -6.98 -12.82 7.90
CA GLU A 94 -7.08 -14.20 8.39
C GLU A 94 -8.40 -14.83 7.93
N LYS A 95 -9.53 -14.13 8.08
CA LYS A 95 -10.84 -14.62 7.61
C LYS A 95 -10.91 -14.80 6.09
N LEU A 96 -10.22 -13.94 5.34
CA LEU A 96 -10.13 -14.04 3.89
C LEU A 96 -9.28 -15.25 3.46
N ASP A 97 -8.14 -15.47 4.13
CA ASP A 97 -7.23 -16.60 3.89
C ASP A 97 -7.89 -17.94 4.29
N GLU A 98 -8.65 -17.96 5.39
CA GLU A 98 -9.43 -19.12 5.85
C GLU A 98 -10.69 -19.38 5.00
N ARG A 99 -11.06 -18.46 4.10
CA ARG A 99 -12.31 -18.50 3.32
C ARG A 99 -13.54 -18.66 4.22
N ALA A 100 -13.56 -17.95 5.35
CA ALA A 100 -14.64 -18.02 6.34
C ALA A 100 -15.93 -17.27 5.93
N LEU A 101 -15.94 -16.71 4.72
CA LEU A 101 -16.98 -15.84 4.15
C LEU A 101 -17.45 -16.34 2.78
N ASP A 102 -18.66 -15.95 2.38
CA ASP A 102 -19.18 -16.22 1.03
C ASP A 102 -18.94 -15.04 0.08
N PHE A 103 -19.10 -13.81 0.59
CA PHE A 103 -18.89 -12.58 -0.16
C PHE A 103 -18.20 -11.52 0.69
N MET A 104 -17.46 -10.65 0.03
CA MET A 104 -16.83 -9.49 0.65
C MET A 104 -17.20 -8.24 -0.15
N GLN A 105 -17.56 -7.18 0.55
CA GLN A 105 -17.71 -5.85 -0.01
C GLN A 105 -16.83 -4.90 0.78
N VAL A 106 -16.13 -4.00 0.10
CA VAL A 106 -15.33 -2.98 0.78
C VAL A 106 -15.78 -1.59 0.37
N PHE A 107 -15.88 -0.73 1.37
CA PHE A 107 -16.24 0.67 1.25
C PHE A 107 -15.01 1.50 1.63
N PRO A 108 -14.46 2.29 0.69
CA PRO A 108 -13.28 3.12 0.95
C PRO A 108 -13.50 4.16 2.06
N PRO A 109 -12.43 4.74 2.63
CA PRO A 109 -12.50 5.70 3.75
C PRO A 109 -13.41 6.91 3.49
N TYR A 110 -13.42 7.39 2.25
CA TYR A 110 -14.17 8.57 1.82
C TYR A 110 -15.65 8.28 1.55
N THR A 111 -16.15 7.09 1.90
CA THR A 111 -17.56 6.74 1.74
C THR A 111 -18.36 7.41 2.83
N SER A 112 -19.35 8.23 2.46
CA SER A 112 -20.30 8.75 3.43
C SER A 112 -21.29 7.64 3.83
N PHE A 113 -21.29 7.23 5.10
CA PHE A 113 -22.18 6.20 5.63
C PHE A 113 -23.60 6.72 5.88
N ASN A 114 -24.25 7.23 4.81
CA ASN A 114 -25.63 7.68 4.84
C ASN A 114 -26.50 6.84 3.89
N GLY A 115 -27.82 6.91 4.10
CA GLY A 115 -28.76 6.11 3.33
C GLY A 115 -28.81 6.41 1.83
N GLU A 116 -28.59 7.66 1.44
CA GLU A 116 -28.57 8.06 0.02
C GLU A 116 -27.38 7.44 -0.71
N GLU A 117 -26.21 7.45 -0.08
CA GLU A 117 -24.98 6.86 -0.61
C GLU A 117 -25.07 5.33 -0.63
N ALA A 118 -25.66 4.73 0.40
CA ALA A 118 -25.96 3.29 0.42
C ALA A 118 -26.79 2.89 -0.80
N ALA A 119 -27.87 3.62 -1.07
CA ALA A 119 -28.73 3.39 -2.23
C ALA A 119 -28.01 3.62 -3.57
N ARG A 120 -27.16 4.67 -3.65
CA ARG A 120 -26.38 4.99 -4.85
C ARG A 120 -25.37 3.88 -5.18
N LEU A 121 -24.62 3.41 -4.18
CA LEU A 121 -23.64 2.33 -4.34
C LEU A 121 -24.33 1.01 -4.66
N ALA A 122 -25.40 0.69 -3.93
CA ALA A 122 -26.21 -0.49 -4.19
C ALA A 122 -26.75 -0.53 -5.63
N HIS A 123 -27.20 0.62 -6.16
CA HIS A 123 -27.66 0.74 -7.54
C HIS A 123 -26.53 0.48 -8.55
N LEU A 124 -25.34 1.04 -8.33
CA LEU A 124 -24.19 0.84 -9.22
C LEU A 124 -23.75 -0.63 -9.25
N ASP A 125 -23.67 -1.27 -8.09
CA ASP A 125 -23.33 -2.69 -7.99
C ASP A 125 -24.41 -3.58 -8.61
N ALA A 126 -25.69 -3.29 -8.34
CA ALA A 126 -26.81 -4.00 -8.95
C ALA A 126 -26.80 -3.86 -10.48
N GLU A 127 -26.54 -2.68 -11.02
CA GLU A 127 -26.40 -2.47 -12.48
C GLU A 127 -25.23 -3.27 -13.07
N ARG A 128 -24.09 -3.27 -12.39
CA ARG A 128 -22.90 -4.02 -12.83
C ARG A 128 -23.23 -5.50 -12.91
N ASP A 129 -23.82 -6.04 -11.86
CA ASP A 129 -24.15 -7.45 -11.77
C ASP A 129 -25.26 -7.82 -12.78
N LEU A 130 -26.26 -6.96 -12.97
CA LEU A 130 -27.31 -7.14 -13.97
C LEU A 130 -26.79 -7.11 -15.41
N LYS A 131 -25.76 -6.30 -15.70
CA LYS A 131 -25.06 -6.34 -17.00
C LYS A 131 -24.32 -7.67 -17.21
N ILE A 132 -23.74 -8.24 -16.16
CA ILE A 132 -23.08 -9.55 -16.20
C ILE A 132 -24.14 -10.65 -16.41
N SER A 133 -25.21 -10.64 -15.62
CA SER A 133 -26.33 -11.60 -15.74
C SER A 133 -26.97 -11.59 -17.13
N ARG A 134 -27.26 -10.41 -17.70
CA ARG A 134 -27.81 -10.31 -19.08
C ARG A 134 -26.85 -10.86 -20.14
N ARG A 135 -25.55 -10.69 -19.97
CA ARG A 135 -24.55 -11.26 -20.88
C ARG A 135 -24.51 -12.79 -20.75
N LEU A 136 -24.57 -13.32 -19.53
CA LEU A 136 -24.67 -14.77 -19.29
C LEU A 136 -25.95 -15.35 -19.91
N GLU A 137 -27.08 -14.66 -19.79
CA GLU A 137 -28.34 -15.05 -20.43
C GLU A 137 -28.21 -15.13 -21.95
N ILE A 138 -27.61 -14.12 -22.59
CA ILE A 138 -27.35 -14.13 -24.03
C ILE A 138 -26.42 -15.28 -24.42
N LEU A 139 -25.38 -15.56 -23.63
CA LEU A 139 -24.46 -16.67 -23.87
C LEU A 139 -25.18 -18.02 -23.75
N SER A 140 -26.00 -18.22 -22.73
CA SER A 140 -26.78 -19.45 -22.54
C SER A 140 -27.81 -19.66 -23.64
N ALA A 141 -28.50 -18.60 -24.09
CA ALA A 141 -29.39 -18.66 -25.24
C ALA A 141 -28.63 -19.00 -26.54
N THR A 142 -27.44 -18.43 -26.71
CA THR A 142 -26.57 -18.72 -27.88
C THR A 142 -26.07 -20.17 -27.85
N GLU A 143 -25.68 -20.67 -26.69
CA GLU A 143 -25.27 -22.06 -26.47
C GLU A 143 -26.40 -23.03 -26.83
N THR A 144 -27.61 -22.79 -26.32
CA THR A 144 -28.81 -23.60 -26.62
C THR A 144 -29.08 -23.64 -28.13
N HIS A 145 -29.00 -22.48 -28.80
CA HIS A 145 -29.21 -22.44 -30.25
C HIS A 145 -28.10 -23.13 -31.03
N MET A 146 -26.84 -23.05 -30.56
CA MET A 146 -25.74 -23.82 -31.15
C MET A 146 -25.86 -25.33 -30.91
N GLU A 147 -26.44 -25.75 -29.80
CA GLU A 147 -26.79 -27.15 -29.55
C GLU A 147 -27.85 -27.67 -30.52
N GLU A 148 -28.94 -26.93 -30.73
CA GLU A 148 -29.96 -27.27 -31.71
C GLU A 148 -29.36 -27.41 -33.12
N ILE A 149 -28.55 -26.45 -33.56
CA ILE A 149 -27.88 -26.50 -34.87
C ILE A 149 -26.92 -27.70 -34.94
N HIS A 150 -26.21 -27.99 -33.85
CA HIS A 150 -25.30 -29.13 -33.79
C HIS A 150 -26.04 -30.45 -33.94
N ASP A 151 -27.18 -30.60 -33.26
CA ASP A 151 -28.00 -31.81 -33.31
C ASP A 151 -28.67 -32.00 -34.67
N ASP A 152 -29.13 -30.91 -35.30
CA ASP A 152 -29.62 -30.92 -36.68
C ASP A 152 -28.52 -31.33 -37.68
N MET A 153 -27.30 -30.77 -37.53
CA MET A 153 -26.15 -31.15 -38.37
C MET A 153 -25.75 -32.60 -38.15
N GLN A 154 -25.78 -33.08 -36.92
CA GLN A 154 -25.48 -34.46 -36.57
C GLN A 154 -26.53 -35.41 -37.17
N GLY A 155 -27.82 -35.09 -37.04
CA GLY A 155 -28.91 -35.84 -37.68
C GLY A 155 -28.80 -35.87 -39.20
N MET A 156 -28.42 -34.75 -39.83
CA MET A 156 -28.17 -34.70 -41.28
C MET A 156 -27.01 -35.59 -41.72
N LEU A 157 -25.91 -35.63 -40.95
CA LEU A 157 -24.75 -36.49 -41.20
C LEU A 157 -25.12 -37.97 -41.04
N ASP A 158 -25.90 -38.30 -40.02
CA ASP A 158 -26.33 -39.66 -39.74
C ASP A 158 -27.31 -40.18 -40.82
N LEU A 159 -28.22 -39.33 -41.30
CA LEU A 159 -29.17 -39.67 -42.36
C LEU A 159 -28.52 -39.72 -43.75
N ASN A 160 -27.46 -38.95 -43.98
CA ASN A 160 -26.77 -38.89 -45.27
C ASN A 160 -25.25 -39.04 -45.08
N PRO A 161 -24.74 -40.27 -44.90
CA PRO A 161 -23.30 -40.51 -44.68
C PRO A 161 -22.41 -40.08 -45.86
N TRP A 162 -22.99 -39.85 -47.04
CA TRP A 162 -22.31 -39.34 -48.22
C TRP A 162 -22.23 -37.81 -48.27
N LEU A 163 -22.93 -37.10 -47.39
CA LEU A 163 -22.88 -35.64 -47.33
C LEU A 163 -21.47 -35.24 -46.87
N ASP A 164 -20.82 -34.51 -47.75
CA ASP A 164 -19.37 -34.43 -47.94
C ASP A 164 -18.57 -33.91 -46.72
N GLU A 165 -17.24 -33.89 -46.88
CA GLU A 165 -16.25 -33.17 -46.07
C GLU A 165 -16.66 -31.75 -45.64
N GLN A 166 -17.54 -31.08 -46.41
CA GLN A 166 -18.10 -29.77 -46.07
C GLN A 166 -18.98 -29.78 -44.82
N ALA A 167 -19.83 -30.80 -44.64
CA ALA A 167 -20.68 -30.91 -43.44
C ALA A 167 -19.82 -31.17 -42.20
N LYS A 168 -18.78 -32.02 -42.31
CA LYS A 168 -17.76 -32.20 -41.26
C LYS A 168 -17.02 -30.89 -40.95
N THR A 169 -16.60 -30.14 -41.96
CA THR A 169 -15.92 -28.85 -41.77
C THR A 169 -16.82 -27.82 -41.07
N GLN A 170 -18.13 -27.81 -41.34
CA GLN A 170 -19.07 -26.93 -40.65
C GLN A 170 -19.32 -27.36 -39.22
N LYS A 171 -19.42 -28.68 -38.96
CA LYS A 171 -19.48 -29.22 -37.61
C LYS A 171 -18.24 -28.84 -36.80
N ASP A 172 -17.03 -29.02 -37.34
CA ASP A 172 -15.78 -28.65 -36.65
C ASP A 172 -15.71 -27.15 -36.33
N LYS A 173 -16.29 -26.28 -37.18
CA LYS A 173 -16.39 -24.84 -36.91
C LYS A 173 -17.39 -24.53 -35.81
N LEU A 174 -18.51 -25.24 -35.77
CA LEU A 174 -19.52 -25.11 -34.74
C LEU A 174 -18.99 -25.60 -33.39
N ASP A 175 -18.25 -26.71 -33.36
CA ASP A 175 -17.59 -27.23 -32.15
C ASP A 175 -16.59 -26.22 -31.60
N ARG A 176 -15.77 -25.59 -32.45
CA ARG A 176 -14.88 -24.48 -32.03
C ARG A 176 -15.65 -23.27 -31.53
N ALA A 177 -16.80 -22.94 -32.12
CA ALA A 177 -17.62 -21.83 -31.66
C ALA A 177 -18.23 -22.13 -30.27
N LYS A 178 -18.64 -23.38 -30.02
CA LYS A 178 -19.07 -23.84 -28.69
C LYS A 178 -17.94 -23.76 -27.68
N GLU A 179 -16.73 -24.21 -28.02
CA GLU A 179 -15.55 -24.10 -27.14
C GLU A 179 -15.29 -22.65 -26.73
N LEU A 180 -15.37 -21.70 -27.68
CA LEU A 180 -15.21 -20.27 -27.39
C LEU A 180 -16.33 -19.72 -26.50
N ILE A 181 -17.58 -20.17 -26.66
CA ILE A 181 -18.68 -19.76 -25.76
C ILE A 181 -18.46 -20.31 -24.36
N ILE A 182 -18.01 -21.55 -24.21
CA ILE A 182 -17.69 -22.14 -22.91
C ILE A 182 -16.54 -21.38 -22.24
N GLU A 183 -15.53 -20.96 -23.01
CA GLU A 183 -14.43 -20.12 -22.50
C GLU A 183 -14.93 -18.75 -22.04
N LEU A 184 -15.77 -18.09 -22.85
CA LEU A 184 -16.43 -16.82 -22.45
C LEU A 184 -17.32 -16.99 -21.22
N TYR A 185 -18.00 -18.12 -21.07
CA TYR A 185 -18.81 -18.41 -19.89
C TYR A 185 -17.94 -18.51 -18.63
N LYS A 186 -16.77 -19.17 -18.73
CA LYS A 186 -15.80 -19.26 -17.62
C LYS A 186 -15.19 -17.91 -17.24
N GLU A 187 -14.90 -17.05 -18.22
CA GLU A 187 -14.42 -15.69 -17.94
C GLU A 187 -15.48 -14.82 -17.24
N MET A 188 -16.76 -15.14 -17.44
CA MET A 188 -17.88 -14.36 -16.93
C MET A 188 -18.42 -14.86 -15.58
N ASP A 189 -18.45 -16.17 -15.37
CA ASP A 189 -18.76 -16.78 -14.07
C ASP A 189 -17.46 -16.97 -13.29
N LEU A 190 -17.04 -15.90 -12.61
CA LEU A 190 -15.85 -15.90 -11.77
C LEU A 190 -15.93 -17.07 -10.77
N GLY A 191 -15.05 -18.05 -10.98
CA GLY A 191 -14.88 -19.17 -10.07
C GLY A 191 -14.57 -18.65 -8.66
N ASP A 192 -14.84 -19.48 -7.65
CA ASP A 192 -14.60 -19.10 -6.26
C ASP A 192 -13.15 -18.61 -6.05
N GLU A 193 -12.17 -19.26 -6.67
CA GLU A 193 -10.75 -18.88 -6.55
C GLU A 193 -10.44 -17.48 -7.09
N GLU A 194 -10.97 -17.12 -8.27
CA GLU A 194 -10.76 -15.80 -8.85
C GLU A 194 -11.46 -14.71 -8.03
N ARG A 195 -12.65 -15.01 -7.53
CA ARG A 195 -13.39 -14.10 -6.65
C ARG A 195 -12.62 -13.79 -5.37
N PHE A 196 -12.05 -14.81 -4.72
CA PHE A 196 -11.21 -14.62 -3.53
C PHE A 196 -9.90 -13.88 -3.86
N ALA A 197 -9.34 -14.09 -5.05
CA ALA A 197 -8.17 -13.34 -5.50
C ALA A 197 -8.50 -11.85 -5.71
N ASP A 198 -9.67 -11.53 -6.26
CA ASP A 198 -10.13 -10.15 -6.42
C ASP A 198 -10.45 -9.51 -5.07
N TYR A 199 -11.06 -10.24 -4.14
CA TYR A 199 -11.20 -9.79 -2.75
C TYR A 199 -9.85 -9.46 -2.12
N ALA A 200 -8.86 -10.34 -2.26
CA ALA A 200 -7.51 -10.10 -1.74
C ALA A 200 -6.87 -8.86 -2.37
N ARG A 201 -7.08 -8.61 -3.68
CA ARG A 201 -6.61 -7.38 -4.35
C ARG A 201 -7.30 -6.14 -3.79
N SER A 202 -8.63 -6.11 -3.75
CA SER A 202 -9.39 -4.96 -3.24
C SER A 202 -9.04 -4.65 -1.78
N PHE A 203 -8.81 -5.68 -0.96
CA PHE A 203 -8.35 -5.51 0.41
C PHE A 203 -6.90 -4.98 0.49
N MET A 204 -6.01 -5.45 -0.38
CA MET A 204 -4.63 -4.93 -0.47
C MET A 204 -4.59 -3.46 -0.91
N ASP A 205 -5.45 -3.04 -1.84
CA ASP A 205 -5.53 -1.65 -2.30
C ASP A 205 -5.87 -0.70 -1.15
N ILE A 206 -6.73 -1.14 -0.24
CA ILE A 206 -7.14 -0.35 0.93
C ILE A 206 -6.04 -0.30 1.99
N MET A 207 -5.33 -1.41 2.22
CA MET A 207 -4.11 -1.39 3.05
C MET A 207 -3.02 -0.48 2.44
N ALA A 208 -2.93 -0.40 1.11
CA ALA A 208 -1.97 0.46 0.44
C ALA A 208 -2.30 1.95 0.61
N PHE A 209 -3.59 2.31 0.71
CA PHE A 209 -4.02 3.68 0.95
C PHE A 209 -3.51 4.21 2.29
N GLU A 210 -3.58 3.42 3.35
CA GLU A 210 -3.00 3.76 4.65
C GLU A 210 -1.47 3.92 4.56
N ARG A 211 -0.78 3.04 3.82
CA ARG A 211 0.68 3.17 3.63
C ARG A 211 1.05 4.46 2.92
N ALA A 212 0.27 4.89 1.93
CA ALA A 212 0.52 6.13 1.21
C ALA A 212 0.29 7.37 2.09
N GLU A 213 -0.75 7.37 2.94
CA GLU A 213 -0.99 8.45 3.90
C GLU A 213 0.09 8.49 4.98
N VAL A 214 0.51 7.33 5.50
CA VAL A 214 1.62 7.23 6.47
C VAL A 214 2.93 7.71 5.86
N GLU A 215 3.20 7.40 4.59
CA GLU A 215 4.39 7.87 3.87
C GLU A 215 4.35 9.40 3.65
N ALA A 216 3.18 9.96 3.32
CA ALA A 216 3.01 11.41 3.19
C ALA A 216 3.25 12.15 4.52
N VAL A 217 2.64 11.66 5.61
CA VAL A 217 2.84 12.21 6.96
C VAL A 217 4.30 12.06 7.41
N ALA A 218 4.93 10.90 7.14
CA ALA A 218 6.34 10.71 7.44
C ALA A 218 7.25 11.68 6.66
N GLY A 219 6.91 11.97 5.40
CA GLY A 219 7.61 12.96 4.58
C GLY A 219 7.48 14.39 5.12
N GLU A 220 6.28 14.79 5.55
CA GLU A 220 6.07 16.10 6.19
C GLU A 220 6.85 16.23 7.51
N VAL A 221 6.83 15.18 8.33
CA VAL A 221 7.62 15.15 9.57
C VAL A 221 9.13 15.19 9.29
N GLU A 222 9.62 14.56 8.22
CA GLU A 222 11.04 14.64 7.83
C GLU A 222 11.43 16.09 7.47
N VAL A 223 10.58 16.81 6.74
CA VAL A 223 10.81 18.23 6.37
C VAL A 223 10.80 19.13 7.61
N GLU A 224 9.83 18.95 8.51
CA GLU A 224 9.78 19.73 9.76
C GLU A 224 10.99 19.42 10.65
N MET A 225 11.40 18.15 10.73
CA MET A 225 12.55 17.75 11.55
C MET A 225 13.87 18.25 10.97
N GLU A 226 14.03 18.31 9.65
CA GLU A 226 15.18 18.97 9.00
C GLU A 226 15.22 20.46 9.33
N SER A 227 14.08 21.16 9.28
CA SER A 227 13.99 22.58 9.67
C SER A 227 14.40 22.80 11.13
N VAL A 228 13.92 21.95 12.05
CA VAL A 228 14.26 22.05 13.48
C VAL A 228 15.74 21.75 13.71
N LEU A 229 16.31 20.75 13.03
CA LEU A 229 17.74 20.46 13.11
C LEU A 229 18.59 21.63 12.62
N GLN A 230 18.18 22.27 11.53
CA GLN A 230 18.87 23.46 11.02
C GLN A 230 18.81 24.63 12.00
N GLU A 231 17.67 24.85 12.67
CA GLU A 231 17.56 25.89 13.70
C GLU A 231 18.41 25.56 14.95
N ILE A 232 18.50 24.28 15.33
CA ILE A 232 19.37 23.82 16.42
C ILE A 232 20.84 24.02 16.05
N GLU A 233 21.25 23.71 14.82
CA GLU A 233 22.61 23.94 14.33
C GLU A 233 22.96 25.43 14.36
N GLU A 234 22.06 26.32 13.91
CA GLU A 234 22.26 27.77 13.99
C GLU A 234 22.37 28.28 15.44
N ARG A 235 21.52 27.79 16.35
CA ARG A 235 21.60 28.15 17.77
C ARG A 235 22.89 27.64 18.40
N THR A 236 23.33 26.43 18.03
CA THR A 236 24.59 25.85 18.51
C THR A 236 25.78 26.68 18.04
N ALA A 237 25.81 27.09 16.77
CA ALA A 237 26.84 27.96 16.22
C ALA A 237 26.91 29.32 16.95
N LYS A 238 25.76 29.95 17.23
CA LYS A 238 25.70 31.20 18.01
C LYS A 238 26.19 31.03 19.45
N ILE A 239 25.89 29.88 20.07
CA ILE A 239 26.37 29.56 21.42
C ILE A 239 27.89 29.38 21.42
N GLU A 240 28.45 28.66 20.44
CA GLU A 240 29.90 28.48 20.29
C GLU A 240 30.62 29.82 20.10
N GLU A 241 30.09 30.70 19.25
CA GLU A 241 30.64 32.05 19.04
C GLU A 241 30.64 32.88 20.33
N SER A 242 29.55 32.82 21.10
CA SER A 242 29.46 33.49 22.41
C SER A 242 30.44 32.93 23.44
N PHE A 243 30.65 31.61 23.47
CA PHE A 243 31.64 30.97 24.35
C PHE A 243 33.06 31.37 23.98
N GLU A 244 33.40 31.43 22.69
CA GLU A 244 34.69 31.93 22.25
C GLU A 244 34.93 33.39 22.65
N SER A 245 33.93 34.26 22.48
CA SER A 245 34.05 35.67 22.88
C SER A 245 34.24 35.82 24.39
N HIS A 246 33.47 35.07 25.19
CA HIS A 246 33.63 35.08 26.65
C HIS A 246 34.97 34.51 27.09
N GLY A 247 35.45 33.43 26.47
CA GLY A 247 36.76 32.85 26.75
C GLY A 247 37.90 33.82 26.50
N LYS A 248 37.85 34.58 25.40
CA LYS A 248 38.83 35.65 25.10
C LYS A 248 38.78 36.78 26.13
N ALA A 249 37.59 37.23 26.53
CA ALA A 249 37.43 38.28 27.55
C ALA A 249 37.94 37.83 28.93
N LEU A 250 37.64 36.60 29.34
CA LEU A 250 38.09 36.05 30.61
C LEU A 250 39.62 35.94 30.67
N ASN A 251 40.25 35.48 29.58
CA ASN A 251 41.70 35.36 29.50
C ASN A 251 42.40 36.73 29.56
N ALA A 252 41.81 37.75 28.93
CA ALA A 252 42.30 39.14 29.01
C ALA A 252 42.24 39.67 30.45
N ASN A 253 41.13 39.44 31.16
CA ASN A 253 40.97 39.85 32.56
C ASN A 253 41.95 39.11 33.49
N MET A 254 42.18 37.82 33.26
CA MET A 254 43.13 37.02 34.03
C MET A 254 44.56 37.57 33.89
N SER A 255 44.94 37.92 32.65
CA SER A 255 46.25 38.52 32.35
C SER A 255 46.45 39.88 33.03
N GLN A 256 45.40 40.70 33.10
CA GLN A 256 45.44 41.98 33.81
C GLN A 256 45.58 41.77 35.33
N LEU A 257 44.86 40.80 35.90
CA LEU A 257 44.96 40.47 37.32
C LEU A 257 46.38 40.02 37.69
N GLU A 258 46.97 39.13 36.91
CA GLU A 258 48.36 38.68 37.10
C GLU A 258 49.37 39.82 37.09
N GLN A 259 49.17 40.83 36.23
CA GLN A 259 50.02 42.02 36.22
C GLN A 259 49.85 42.84 37.50
N THR A 260 48.62 43.07 37.96
CA THR A 260 48.37 43.84 39.20
C THR A 260 48.95 43.15 40.44
N VAL A 261 48.88 41.82 40.51
CA VAL A 261 49.48 41.04 41.61
C VAL A 261 51.00 41.18 41.61
N LYS A 262 51.66 41.04 40.45
CA LYS A 262 53.11 41.26 40.34
C LYS A 262 53.55 42.67 40.72
N GLU A 263 52.75 43.67 40.37
CA GLU A 263 53.05 45.07 40.72
C GLU A 263 52.93 45.32 42.24
N LEU A 264 51.99 44.65 42.91
CA LEU A 264 51.84 44.70 44.37
C LEU A 264 52.97 43.97 45.10
N GLU A 265 53.39 42.80 44.59
CA GLU A 265 54.53 42.05 45.14
C GLU A 265 55.82 42.88 45.10
N LEU A 266 56.09 43.57 43.99
CA LEU A 266 57.24 44.49 43.84
C LEU A 266 57.20 45.67 44.82
N LYS A 267 56.01 46.23 45.06
CA LYS A 267 55.83 47.33 46.03
C LYS A 267 56.06 46.83 47.47
N MET A 268 55.65 45.61 47.80
CA MET A 268 55.93 45.02 49.12
C MET A 268 57.42 44.75 49.35
N GLU A 269 58.16 44.23 48.36
CA GLU A 269 59.61 43.99 48.50
C GLU A 269 60.42 45.27 48.75
N SER A 270 59.95 46.42 48.26
CA SER A 270 60.58 47.73 48.53
C SER A 270 60.37 48.28 49.95
N LEU A 271 59.49 47.68 50.75
CA LEU A 271 59.19 48.12 52.13
C LEU A 271 59.94 47.32 53.21
N ASP A 272 60.50 46.14 52.88
CA ASP A 272 61.19 45.27 53.85
C ASP A 272 62.68 45.61 54.06
N GLY A 273 63.15 46.75 53.54
CA GLY A 273 64.57 47.04 53.35
C GLY A 273 65.20 48.18 54.16
N VAL A 274 64.64 48.63 55.29
CA VAL A 274 65.32 49.66 56.12
C VAL A 274 65.17 49.39 57.63
N ALA A 275 66.18 48.71 58.19
CA ALA A 275 66.43 48.61 59.63
C ALA A 275 67.69 49.41 60.01
N GLY A 276 67.48 50.59 60.62
CA GLY A 276 68.39 51.25 61.56
C GLY A 276 69.49 52.17 60.98
N VAL A 277 69.47 53.47 61.33
CA VAL A 277 70.29 54.06 62.41
C VAL A 277 69.73 55.45 62.80
N PRO A 278 69.76 55.82 64.11
CA PRO A 278 68.86 56.77 64.75
C PRO A 278 69.63 57.91 65.47
N SER A 279 69.83 59.05 64.81
CA SER A 279 70.44 60.23 65.47
C SER A 279 69.93 61.58 64.95
N ASP A 280 69.28 61.60 63.78
CA ASP A 280 68.59 62.79 63.25
C ASP A 280 67.07 62.74 63.51
N LEU A 281 66.56 61.61 64.03
CA LEU A 281 65.16 61.42 64.42
C LEU A 281 64.80 62.12 65.74
N GLU A 282 65.70 62.22 66.72
CA GLU A 282 65.36 62.82 68.02
C GLU A 282 65.17 64.34 67.94
N LYS A 283 65.95 65.04 67.11
CA LYS A 283 65.77 66.49 66.87
C LYS A 283 64.52 66.80 66.06
N THR A 284 64.15 65.92 65.14
CA THR A 284 62.92 66.06 64.36
C THR A 284 61.69 65.70 65.18
N ILE A 285 61.79 64.75 66.12
CA ILE A 285 60.73 64.44 67.08
C ILE A 285 60.46 65.62 68.04
N GLU A 286 61.49 66.30 68.57
CA GLU A 286 61.26 67.50 69.43
C GLU A 286 60.61 68.67 68.68
N GLU A 287 60.94 68.90 67.41
CA GLU A 287 60.27 69.92 66.58
C GLU A 287 58.85 69.51 66.16
N ILE A 288 58.59 68.21 66.01
CA ILE A 288 57.27 67.65 65.68
C ILE A 288 56.35 67.67 66.91
N GLU A 289 56.85 67.38 68.10
CA GLU A 289 56.06 67.44 69.36
C GLU A 289 55.62 68.87 69.68
N LYS A 290 56.48 69.87 69.44
CA LYS A 290 56.13 71.27 69.62
C LYS A 290 55.08 71.75 68.60
N LYS A 291 55.15 71.27 67.36
CA LYS A 291 54.13 71.54 66.33
C LYS A 291 52.82 70.77 66.57
N LEU A 292 52.88 69.57 67.16
CA LEU A 292 51.70 68.77 67.55
C LEU A 292 50.92 69.40 68.70
N GLU A 293 51.60 69.99 69.70
CA GLU A 293 50.93 70.68 70.81
C GLU A 293 50.21 71.96 70.36
N ASP A 294 50.76 72.68 69.39
CA ASP A 294 50.13 73.85 68.76
C ASP A 294 48.99 73.46 67.78
N LEU A 295 49.08 72.29 67.11
CA LEU A 295 48.01 71.72 66.27
C LEU A 295 46.83 71.16 67.08
N ARG A 296 47.11 70.53 68.23
CA ARG A 296 46.09 69.94 69.12
C ARG A 296 45.17 71.00 69.75
N LYS A 297 45.60 72.26 69.79
CA LYS A 297 44.79 73.40 70.24
C LYS A 297 44.11 74.18 69.11
N SER A 298 44.43 73.93 67.82
CA SER A 298 44.03 74.84 66.74
C SER A 298 43.11 74.32 65.63
N SER A 299 42.99 73.03 65.26
CA SER A 299 41.92 72.63 64.31
C SER A 299 41.67 71.12 64.15
N GLU A 300 40.46 70.79 63.69
CA GLU A 300 39.95 69.54 63.09
C GLU A 300 39.83 68.26 63.94
N THR A 301 40.58 68.08 65.02
CA THR A 301 40.47 66.82 65.81
C THR A 301 39.17 66.68 66.62
N PHE A 302 38.56 67.80 67.04
CA PHE A 302 37.30 67.80 67.80
C PHE A 302 36.05 67.56 66.92
N GLU A 303 36.09 67.96 65.64
CA GLU A 303 35.02 67.65 64.68
C GLU A 303 35.13 66.22 64.17
N LEU A 304 36.35 65.71 63.92
CA LEU A 304 36.57 64.31 63.56
C LEU A 304 36.16 63.34 64.67
N GLU A 305 36.34 63.68 65.95
CA GLU A 305 35.85 62.84 67.05
C GLU A 305 34.32 62.76 67.14
N LYS A 306 33.62 63.82 66.71
CA LYS A 306 32.17 63.87 66.62
C LYS A 306 31.67 63.07 65.42
N ASP A 307 32.34 63.21 64.27
CA ASP A 307 32.01 62.48 63.05
C ASP A 307 32.32 60.98 63.19
N ILE A 308 33.39 60.59 63.88
CA ILE A 308 33.70 59.18 64.17
C ILE A 308 32.62 58.54 65.06
N LYS A 309 32.07 59.28 66.02
CA LYS A 309 30.94 58.78 66.85
C LYS A 309 29.64 58.69 66.06
N GLU A 310 29.38 59.64 65.16
CA GLU A 310 28.20 59.60 64.29
C GLU A 310 28.30 58.49 63.23
N ILE A 311 29.49 58.25 62.68
CA ILE A 311 29.76 57.13 61.77
C ILE A 311 29.62 55.80 62.51
N LYS A 312 30.13 55.67 63.74
CA LYS A 312 29.92 54.45 64.54
C LYS A 312 28.45 54.16 64.79
N LEU A 313 27.66 55.16 65.18
CA LEU A 313 26.21 54.98 65.36
C LEU A 313 25.48 54.63 64.06
N LYS A 314 25.93 55.14 62.91
CA LYS A 314 25.40 54.75 61.59
C LYS A 314 25.83 53.36 61.17
N VAL A 315 27.04 52.92 61.51
CA VAL A 315 27.53 51.56 61.23
C VAL A 315 26.80 50.54 62.11
N ASP A 316 26.66 50.81 63.42
CA ASP A 316 25.92 49.95 64.33
C ASP A 316 24.43 49.87 63.94
N ALA A 317 23.82 50.98 63.49
CA ALA A 317 22.45 50.99 62.95
C ALA A 317 22.31 50.25 61.61
N LEU A 318 23.36 50.22 60.76
CA LEU A 318 23.38 49.47 59.50
C LEU A 318 23.68 47.97 59.69
N GLU A 319 24.37 47.60 60.76
CA GLU A 319 24.51 46.19 61.18
C GLU A 319 23.19 45.64 61.77
N ASP A 320 22.39 46.49 62.42
CA ASP A 320 21.08 46.11 63.00
C ASP A 320 19.88 46.27 62.04
N GLU A 321 19.91 47.19 61.06
CA GLU A 321 18.84 47.35 60.05
C GLU A 321 18.98 46.35 58.89
N ALA A 322 18.23 45.24 58.97
CA ALA A 322 17.56 44.51 57.87
C ALA A 322 18.38 43.94 56.69
N ILE A 323 19.61 44.38 56.43
CA ILE A 323 20.38 44.02 55.24
C ILE A 323 20.93 42.60 55.36
N SER A 324 21.33 42.15 56.56
CA SER A 324 21.84 40.77 56.75
C SER A 324 20.75 39.72 56.52
N ASP A 325 19.57 39.91 57.12
CA ASP A 325 18.47 38.95 57.04
C ASP A 325 17.80 38.94 55.66
N GLU A 326 17.60 40.11 55.01
CA GLU A 326 17.07 40.16 53.64
C GLU A 326 18.05 39.56 52.62
N LEU A 327 19.35 39.78 52.80
CA LEU A 327 20.38 39.18 51.95
C LEU A 327 20.45 37.66 52.16
N GLU A 328 20.27 37.17 53.39
CA GLU A 328 20.22 35.74 53.69
C GLU A 328 18.95 35.08 53.11
N ILE A 329 17.81 35.76 53.17
CA ILE A 329 16.56 35.33 52.51
C ILE A 329 16.73 35.32 50.98
N ALA A 330 17.37 36.33 50.39
CA ALA A 330 17.66 36.36 48.96
C ALA A 330 18.62 35.23 48.54
N LEU A 331 19.68 34.99 49.32
CA LEU A 331 20.65 33.91 49.08
C LEU A 331 20.02 32.53 49.19
N THR A 332 19.15 32.31 50.17
CA THR A 332 18.41 31.03 50.30
C THR A 332 17.44 30.82 49.15
N LYS A 333 16.76 31.87 48.68
CA LYS A 333 15.88 31.82 47.51
C LYS A 333 16.66 31.48 46.23
N VAL A 334 17.78 32.16 45.99
CA VAL A 334 18.68 31.85 44.86
C VAL A 334 19.22 30.42 44.95
N ARG A 335 19.60 29.95 46.15
CA ARG A 335 20.08 28.59 46.35
C ARG A 335 19.03 27.52 46.05
N ASN A 336 17.77 27.78 46.40
CA ASN A 336 16.66 26.88 46.09
C ASN A 336 16.35 26.89 44.59
N SER A 337 16.28 28.07 43.97
CA SER A 337 16.11 28.16 42.51
C SER A 337 17.24 27.45 41.75
N LEU A 338 18.48 27.51 42.24
CA LEU A 338 19.63 26.80 41.67
C LEU A 338 19.50 25.27 41.81
N LYS A 339 18.92 24.78 42.91
CA LYS A 339 18.63 23.35 43.09
C LYS A 339 17.55 22.88 42.12
N ASP A 340 16.50 23.67 41.94
CA ASP A 340 15.39 23.34 41.03
C ASP A 340 15.87 23.34 39.58
N THR A 341 16.61 24.37 39.14
CA THR A 341 17.23 24.38 37.81
C THR A 341 18.21 23.23 37.62
N LYS A 342 18.98 22.85 38.65
CA LYS A 342 19.86 21.67 38.56
C LYS A 342 19.06 20.39 38.40
N ALA A 343 17.93 20.24 39.09
CA ALA A 343 17.05 19.09 38.92
C ALA A 343 16.47 19.05 37.50
N GLU A 344 15.92 20.16 37.01
CA GLU A 344 15.41 20.30 35.65
C GLU A 344 16.48 19.97 34.59
N MET A 345 17.71 20.46 34.79
CA MET A 345 18.84 20.18 33.91
C MET A 345 19.21 18.70 33.89
N THR A 346 19.07 17.98 35.01
CA THR A 346 19.30 16.52 35.03
C THR A 346 18.21 15.74 34.33
N THR A 347 16.94 16.18 34.38
CA THR A 347 15.83 15.59 33.61
C THR A 347 16.00 15.85 32.12
N LEU A 348 16.27 17.08 31.71
CA LEU A 348 16.56 17.44 30.32
C LEU A 348 17.72 16.65 29.75
N ASN A 349 18.79 16.43 30.53
CA ASN A 349 19.92 15.64 30.07
C ASN A 349 19.56 14.15 29.89
N LYS A 350 18.67 13.60 30.72
CA LYS A 350 18.15 12.24 30.54
C LYS A 350 17.30 12.14 29.26
N GLU A 351 16.39 13.09 29.04
CA GLU A 351 15.57 13.16 27.82
C GLU A 351 16.45 13.29 26.58
N LEU A 352 17.47 14.15 26.61
CA LEU A 352 18.42 14.33 25.53
C LEU A 352 19.21 13.04 25.23
N THR A 353 19.59 12.28 26.26
CA THR A 353 20.22 10.96 26.04
C THR A 353 19.26 9.91 25.49
N SER A 354 17.96 10.00 25.79
CA SER A 354 16.93 9.13 25.18
C SER A 354 16.74 9.47 23.71
N LEU A 355 16.50 10.74 23.41
CA LEU A 355 16.36 11.26 22.04
C LEU A 355 17.56 10.91 21.17
N LYS A 356 18.79 10.98 21.72
CA LYS A 356 19.99 10.58 21.00
C LYS A 356 20.01 9.10 20.63
N LYS A 357 19.45 8.22 21.48
CA LYS A 357 19.29 6.80 21.17
C LYS A 357 18.23 6.57 20.09
N ASP A 358 17.09 7.25 20.20
CA ASP A 358 16.02 7.14 19.20
C ASP A 358 16.49 7.64 17.83
N LEU A 359 17.30 8.70 17.80
CA LEU A 359 17.94 9.20 16.58
C LEU A 359 18.90 8.18 15.95
N THR A 360 19.65 7.42 16.77
CA THR A 360 20.51 6.35 16.24
C THR A 360 19.70 5.20 15.63
N VAL A 361 18.61 4.79 16.28
CA VAL A 361 17.71 3.76 15.75
C VAL A 361 17.04 4.22 14.45
N SER A 362 16.59 5.48 14.39
CA SER A 362 16.02 6.08 13.19
C SER A 362 16.99 6.06 11.99
N LYS A 363 18.28 6.34 12.22
CA LYS A 363 19.31 6.24 11.17
C LYS A 363 19.50 4.80 10.66
N GLU A 364 19.47 3.81 11.56
CA GLU A 364 19.56 2.40 11.18
C GLU A 364 18.33 1.93 10.38
N ILE A 365 17.14 2.41 10.75
CA ILE A 365 15.90 2.18 9.99
C ILE A 365 16.01 2.81 8.59
N LYS A 366 16.48 4.06 8.48
CA LYS A 366 16.70 4.73 7.18
C LYS A 366 17.63 3.93 6.27
N GLU A 367 18.76 3.42 6.80
CA GLU A 367 19.70 2.62 6.01
C GLU A 367 19.16 1.26 5.58
N THR A 368 18.30 0.63 6.40
CA THR A 368 17.68 -0.65 6.05
C THR A 368 16.61 -0.47 4.99
N VAL A 369 15.74 0.55 5.12
CA VAL A 369 14.75 0.92 4.11
C VAL A 369 15.41 1.27 2.77
N PHE A 370 16.49 2.07 2.78
CA PHE A 370 17.22 2.38 1.54
C PHE A 370 17.81 1.14 0.86
N ARG A 371 18.36 0.20 1.65
CA ARG A 371 18.86 -1.08 1.13
C ARG A 371 17.75 -1.92 0.51
N ASP A 372 16.60 -1.99 1.18
CA ASP A 372 15.48 -2.80 0.71
C ASP A 372 14.80 -2.17 -0.51
N SER A 373 14.62 -0.84 -0.56
CA SER A 373 14.15 -0.13 -1.77
C SER A 373 15.06 -0.39 -2.98
N LYS A 374 16.39 -0.38 -2.79
CA LYS A 374 17.34 -0.70 -3.86
C LYS A 374 17.25 -2.16 -4.31
N ARG A 375 17.06 -3.09 -3.37
CA ARG A 375 16.82 -4.51 -3.71
C ARG A 375 15.53 -4.68 -4.47
N MET A 376 14.47 -4.01 -4.05
CA MET A 376 13.14 -4.09 -4.66
C MET A 376 13.15 -3.55 -6.10
N HIS A 377 13.85 -2.44 -6.33
CA HIS A 377 14.01 -1.89 -7.68
C HIS A 377 14.73 -2.88 -8.62
N ASN A 378 15.83 -3.49 -8.17
CA ASN A 378 16.53 -4.52 -8.95
C ASN A 378 15.67 -5.77 -9.21
N ILE A 379 14.81 -6.14 -8.27
CA ILE A 379 13.88 -7.27 -8.45
C ILE A 379 12.84 -6.90 -9.53
N ASN A 380 12.25 -5.71 -9.46
CA ASN A 380 11.29 -5.25 -10.46
C ASN A 380 11.88 -5.20 -11.87
N ASP A 381 13.12 -4.73 -12.03
CA ASP A 381 13.79 -4.72 -13.33
C ASP A 381 13.95 -6.14 -13.88
N ARG A 382 14.39 -7.09 -13.03
CA ARG A 382 14.51 -8.51 -13.42
C ARG A 382 13.15 -9.13 -13.75
N VAL A 383 12.10 -8.80 -13.00
CA VAL A 383 10.74 -9.28 -13.29
C VAL A 383 10.28 -8.73 -14.64
N SER A 384 10.51 -7.45 -14.93
CA SER A 384 10.12 -6.84 -16.21
C SER A 384 10.87 -7.45 -17.39
N ASP A 385 12.15 -7.78 -17.22
CA ASP A 385 12.92 -8.48 -18.26
C ASP A 385 12.46 -9.93 -18.46
N LEU A 386 12.14 -10.64 -17.37
CA LEU A 386 11.52 -11.98 -17.45
C LEU A 386 10.16 -11.94 -18.16
N GLU A 387 9.33 -10.93 -17.89
CA GLU A 387 8.05 -10.76 -18.60
C GLU A 387 8.24 -10.54 -20.10
N LYS A 388 9.26 -9.77 -20.50
CA LYS A 388 9.61 -9.58 -21.92
C LYS A 388 10.09 -10.90 -22.54
N GLU A 389 10.90 -11.66 -21.82
CA GLU A 389 11.41 -12.96 -22.28
C GLU A 389 10.27 -13.95 -22.46
N ILE A 390 9.35 -14.06 -21.49
CA ILE A 390 8.14 -14.88 -21.57
C ILE A 390 7.27 -14.47 -22.77
N LYS A 391 7.01 -13.16 -22.94
CA LYS A 391 6.25 -12.66 -24.11
C LYS A 391 6.93 -13.01 -25.44
N SER A 392 8.26 -13.02 -25.49
CA SER A 392 9.00 -13.39 -26.69
C SER A 392 8.94 -14.90 -26.98
N LEU A 393 9.03 -15.74 -25.94
CA LEU A 393 8.91 -17.21 -26.04
C LEU A 393 7.51 -17.64 -26.47
N VAL A 394 6.46 -17.03 -25.89
CA VAL A 394 5.07 -17.30 -26.28
C VAL A 394 4.85 -16.94 -27.76
N LYS A 395 5.32 -15.75 -28.21
CA LYS A 395 5.20 -15.36 -29.62
C LYS A 395 6.02 -16.24 -30.57
N GLY A 396 7.21 -16.68 -30.15
CA GLY A 396 8.10 -17.53 -30.93
C GLY A 396 7.51 -18.93 -31.13
N SER A 397 7.10 -19.57 -30.04
CA SER A 397 6.46 -20.89 -30.05
C SER A 397 5.16 -20.89 -30.86
N ASP A 398 4.29 -19.89 -30.68
CA ASP A 398 3.07 -19.76 -31.47
C ASP A 398 3.31 -19.71 -32.98
N LYS A 399 4.37 -18.99 -33.39
CA LYS A 399 4.71 -18.87 -34.80
C LYS A 399 5.24 -20.20 -35.34
N GLU A 400 6.11 -20.85 -34.60
CA GLU A 400 6.68 -22.15 -34.98
C GLU A 400 5.61 -23.24 -35.03
N HIS A 401 4.73 -23.30 -34.03
CA HIS A 401 3.58 -24.20 -34.01
C HIS A 401 2.63 -23.94 -35.18
N LYS A 402 2.33 -22.68 -35.52
CA LYS A 402 1.52 -22.33 -36.70
C LYS A 402 2.16 -22.78 -38.02
N GLU A 403 3.48 -22.67 -38.15
CA GLU A 403 4.20 -23.15 -39.33
C GLU A 403 4.21 -24.69 -39.41
N GLN A 404 4.42 -25.37 -38.28
CA GLN A 404 4.34 -26.84 -38.20
C GLN A 404 2.93 -27.36 -38.50
N ILE A 405 1.88 -26.72 -37.98
CA ILE A 405 0.47 -27.06 -38.28
C ILE A 405 0.20 -26.91 -39.77
N LYS A 406 0.60 -25.78 -40.40
CA LYS A 406 0.45 -25.60 -41.85
C LYS A 406 1.19 -26.65 -42.67
N ALA A 407 2.39 -27.04 -42.25
CA ALA A 407 3.16 -28.09 -42.91
C ALA A 407 2.47 -29.47 -42.79
N LEU A 408 1.90 -29.77 -41.63
CA LEU A 408 1.12 -31.00 -41.40
C LEU A 408 -0.18 -31.01 -42.21
N GLU A 409 -0.93 -29.90 -42.24
CA GLU A 409 -2.11 -29.75 -43.11
C GLU A 409 -1.76 -29.97 -44.58
N GLY A 410 -0.63 -29.41 -45.04
CA GLY A 410 -0.11 -29.64 -46.38
C GLY A 410 0.16 -31.12 -46.68
N LYS A 411 0.87 -31.82 -45.79
CA LYS A 411 1.14 -33.26 -45.91
C LYS A 411 -0.14 -34.09 -45.89
N MET A 412 -1.08 -33.75 -45.02
CA MET A 412 -2.38 -34.44 -44.90
C MET A 412 -3.21 -34.28 -46.17
N ASN A 413 -3.22 -33.09 -46.77
CA ASN A 413 -3.88 -32.87 -48.06
C ASN A 413 -3.28 -33.70 -49.19
N VAL A 414 -1.94 -33.79 -49.26
CA VAL A 414 -1.24 -34.64 -50.24
C VAL A 414 -1.61 -36.11 -50.05
N LEU A 415 -1.55 -36.61 -48.82
CA LEU A 415 -1.93 -37.99 -48.49
C LEU A 415 -3.38 -38.29 -48.89
N LYS A 416 -4.29 -37.33 -48.66
CA LYS A 416 -5.70 -37.46 -49.02
C LYS A 416 -5.90 -37.57 -50.53
N THR A 417 -5.17 -36.79 -51.32
CA THR A 417 -5.16 -36.94 -52.79
C THR A 417 -4.61 -38.29 -53.22
N ASP A 418 -3.50 -38.75 -52.63
CA ASP A 418 -2.90 -40.04 -52.97
C ASP A 418 -3.85 -41.21 -52.66
N ILE A 419 -4.51 -41.20 -51.49
CA ILE A 419 -5.52 -42.20 -51.13
C ILE A 419 -6.69 -42.18 -52.12
N ARG A 420 -7.18 -41.00 -52.48
CA ARG A 420 -8.28 -40.86 -53.45
C ARG A 420 -7.89 -41.45 -54.81
N ASP A 421 -6.67 -41.18 -55.27
CA ASP A 421 -6.17 -41.69 -56.54
C ASP A 421 -5.95 -43.21 -56.49
N GLN A 422 -5.47 -43.75 -55.38
CA GLN A 422 -5.37 -45.21 -55.16
C GLN A 422 -6.73 -45.89 -55.18
N VAL A 423 -7.73 -45.35 -54.46
CA VAL A 423 -9.10 -45.88 -54.44
C VAL A 423 -9.70 -45.85 -55.85
N LYS A 424 -9.54 -44.73 -56.56
CA LYS A 424 -10.03 -44.61 -57.93
C LYS A 424 -9.41 -45.65 -58.86
N ASN A 425 -8.09 -45.83 -58.80
CA ASN A 425 -7.38 -46.85 -59.58
C ASN A 425 -7.81 -48.28 -59.22
N ALA A 426 -8.09 -48.57 -57.94
CA ALA A 426 -8.58 -49.87 -57.50
C ALA A 426 -9.99 -50.15 -58.02
N VAL A 427 -10.90 -49.16 -57.94
CA VAL A 427 -12.27 -49.26 -58.48
C VAL A 427 -12.25 -49.46 -59.98
N GLU A 428 -11.44 -48.68 -60.72
CA GLU A 428 -11.30 -48.84 -62.18
C GLU A 428 -10.80 -50.24 -62.57
N LYS A 429 -9.85 -50.81 -61.81
CA LYS A 429 -9.38 -52.19 -62.01
C LYS A 429 -10.48 -53.23 -61.73
N GLU A 430 -11.26 -53.04 -60.68
CA GLU A 430 -12.30 -54.01 -60.30
C GLU A 430 -13.52 -53.95 -61.22
N VAL A 431 -13.88 -52.76 -61.70
CA VAL A 431 -14.87 -52.57 -62.77
C VAL A 431 -14.39 -53.23 -64.07
N ALA A 432 -13.13 -53.05 -64.46
CA ALA A 432 -12.57 -53.69 -65.64
C ALA A 432 -12.59 -55.24 -65.55
N ARG A 433 -12.32 -55.81 -64.36
CA ARG A 433 -12.45 -57.26 -64.11
C ARG A 433 -13.90 -57.73 -64.18
N SER A 434 -14.82 -56.96 -63.62
CA SER A 434 -16.25 -57.29 -63.62
C SER A 434 -16.82 -57.28 -65.04
N VAL A 435 -16.42 -56.31 -65.88
CA VAL A 435 -16.81 -56.24 -67.29
C VAL A 435 -16.24 -57.39 -68.12
N ALA A 436 -15.03 -57.87 -67.82
CA ALA A 436 -14.44 -59.03 -68.49
C ALA A 436 -15.17 -60.37 -68.19
N ASN A 437 -15.92 -60.44 -67.08
CA ASN A 437 -16.67 -61.64 -66.68
C ASN A 437 -18.13 -61.65 -67.15
N ILE A 438 -18.63 -60.58 -67.78
CA ILE A 438 -19.98 -60.58 -68.37
C ILE A 438 -19.90 -61.17 -69.79
N LYS A 439 -20.18 -62.47 -69.91
CA LYS A 439 -20.43 -63.12 -71.19
C LYS A 439 -21.83 -62.72 -71.66
N ILE A 440 -21.92 -61.64 -72.44
CA ILE A 440 -23.17 -61.18 -73.06
C ILE A 440 -23.51 -62.16 -74.19
N GLU A 441 -24.59 -62.94 -74.02
CA GLU A 441 -25.21 -63.67 -75.12
C GLU A 441 -25.80 -62.66 -76.12
N PRO A 442 -25.55 -62.83 -77.43
CA PRO A 442 -26.01 -61.89 -78.43
C PRO A 442 -27.54 -61.95 -78.57
N PRO A 443 -28.23 -60.81 -78.66
CA PRO A 443 -29.67 -60.80 -78.93
C PRO A 443 -29.94 -61.30 -80.37
N PRO A 444 -31.10 -61.91 -80.63
CA PRO A 444 -31.45 -62.42 -81.95
C PRO A 444 -31.61 -61.28 -82.97
N PRO A 445 -31.33 -61.54 -84.26
CA PRO A 445 -31.24 -60.52 -85.28
C PRO A 445 -32.61 -59.91 -85.58
N PRO A 446 -32.75 -58.57 -85.64
CA PRO A 446 -33.92 -57.95 -86.24
C PRO A 446 -33.84 -58.05 -87.77
N ALA A 447 -34.98 -58.41 -88.36
CA ALA A 447 -35.19 -58.47 -89.79
C ALA A 447 -35.05 -57.09 -90.45
N ASP A 448 -34.55 -57.14 -91.68
CA ASP A 448 -34.43 -56.13 -92.73
C ASP A 448 -35.20 -54.82 -92.54
N PHE A 449 -34.51 -53.68 -92.72
CA PHE A 449 -34.91 -52.52 -93.55
C PHE A 449 -33.85 -51.39 -93.50
N PRO A 450 -33.89 -50.38 -94.41
CA PRO A 450 -32.80 -50.13 -95.35
C PRO A 450 -31.84 -49.01 -94.95
N ALA A 451 -30.73 -48.98 -95.70
CA ALA A 451 -29.65 -48.03 -95.63
C ALA A 451 -30.08 -46.55 -95.68
N GLY A 452 -29.49 -45.75 -94.80
CA GLY A 452 -29.38 -44.30 -95.00
C GLY A 452 -29.60 -43.45 -93.75
N ALA A 453 -28.60 -43.34 -92.88
CA ALA A 453 -28.46 -42.16 -92.01
C ALA A 453 -27.03 -42.08 -91.43
N THR A 454 -26.25 -41.13 -91.90
CA THR A 454 -24.92 -40.75 -91.40
C THR A 454 -25.05 -40.01 -90.06
N VAL A 455 -24.54 -40.60 -88.98
CA VAL A 455 -24.46 -39.93 -87.66
C VAL A 455 -23.06 -39.35 -87.46
N LYS A 456 -22.99 -38.01 -87.35
CA LYS A 456 -21.77 -37.22 -87.10
C LYS A 456 -21.21 -37.50 -85.71
N LYS A 457 -19.92 -37.87 -85.64
CA LYS A 457 -19.13 -37.89 -84.40
C LYS A 457 -18.97 -36.46 -83.87
N THR A 458 -19.48 -36.18 -82.67
CA THR A 458 -19.20 -34.95 -81.92
C THR A 458 -18.07 -35.22 -80.91
N THR A 459 -16.88 -34.71 -81.21
CA THR A 459 -15.75 -34.67 -80.28
C THR A 459 -15.93 -33.51 -79.30
N LYS A 460 -16.25 -33.79 -78.03
CA LYS A 460 -16.24 -32.78 -76.96
C LYS A 460 -14.79 -32.43 -76.59
N LYS A 461 -14.36 -31.22 -76.96
CA LYS A 461 -13.06 -30.62 -76.61
C LYS A 461 -13.11 -30.10 -75.17
N LYS A 462 -12.30 -30.67 -74.26
CA LYS A 462 -12.07 -30.12 -72.91
C LYS A 462 -11.20 -28.86 -73.01
N THR A 463 -11.70 -27.73 -72.54
CA THR A 463 -10.94 -26.48 -72.37
C THR A 463 -10.48 -26.34 -70.92
N THR A 464 -9.16 -26.35 -70.72
CA THR A 464 -8.50 -26.01 -69.46
C THR A 464 -8.32 -24.50 -69.37
N LYS A 465 -8.99 -23.83 -68.42
CA LYS A 465 -8.77 -22.41 -68.11
C LYS A 465 -7.49 -22.27 -67.27
N LYS A 466 -6.46 -21.66 -67.85
CA LYS A 466 -5.23 -21.21 -67.18
C LYS A 466 -5.56 -19.90 -66.42
N LYS A 467 -5.56 -19.92 -65.08
CA LYS A 467 -5.61 -18.70 -64.25
C LYS A 467 -4.22 -18.08 -64.24
N THR A 468 -4.09 -16.89 -64.80
CA THR A 468 -2.93 -16.01 -64.68
C THR A 468 -2.89 -15.39 -63.28
N LYS A 469 -1.74 -15.54 -62.62
CA LYS A 469 -1.38 -14.89 -61.36
C LYS A 469 -0.96 -13.45 -61.69
N LYS A 470 -1.64 -12.44 -61.16
CA LYS A 470 -1.16 -11.05 -61.20
C LYS A 470 -0.04 -10.90 -60.17
N SER A 471 1.09 -10.40 -60.63
CA SER A 471 2.18 -9.83 -59.83
C SER A 471 1.75 -8.50 -59.23
#